data_AF-A0A2I2FM36-F1
#
_entry.id   AF-A0A2I2FM36-F1
#
_cell.length_a   1.000
_cell.length_b   1.000
_cell.length_c   1.000
_cell.angle_alpha   90.00
_cell.angle_beta   90.00
_cell.angle_gamma   90.00
#
_symmetry.space_group_name_H-M   'P 1'
#
loop_
_entity.id
_entity.type
_entity.pdbx_description
1 polymer ?
#
loop_
_entity_poly.entity_id
_entity_poly.type
_entity_poly.pdbx_seq_one_letter_code
_entity_poly.pdbx_strand_id
1 'polypeptide(L)'
;MEGLDIKWGKRLVKIEKIEGGIRAEFTDGSTTVGKTLVGADGSTSVVRKFLAPTTHELHRLPINAVGCAVTMSEEQVNYFKNHVDPLYFMGTHPETDTFVFWSLLDTPTSPGRPYRAQVYFSWLASDADAELFKQPLLEVFKQKGRPFFPRMRDIVDSLPDDTVVTKVNLVDWPSVEWDNWNGTCTLIGDAAHCMVIYRGEGVNHAIVDACQLADTIKSGADGDKSMDDAVREYEKQMRPRAREAVKTSRQAGYDGHCYAKVDKEGSFALLGEKPV
;
A
#
# COMPACT_ATOMS: atom_id res chain seq x y z
N MET A 1 22.04 2.47 -5.62
CA MET A 1 22.28 1.41 -4.61
C MET A 1 23.77 1.19 -4.33
N GLU A 2 24.69 1.89 -4.99
CA GLU A 2 26.11 1.80 -4.65
C GLU A 2 26.34 2.25 -3.20
N GLY A 3 27.18 1.52 -2.47
CA GLY A 3 27.54 1.81 -1.07
C GLY A 3 26.60 1.24 0.01
N LEU A 4 25.51 0.56 -0.36
CA LEU A 4 24.62 -0.12 0.60
C LEU A 4 24.92 -1.63 0.69
N ASP A 5 25.07 -2.16 1.90
CA ASP A 5 25.25 -3.60 2.13
C ASP A 5 23.91 -4.35 2.14
N ILE A 6 23.30 -4.52 0.96
CA ILE A 6 22.01 -5.22 0.83
C ILE A 6 22.23 -6.74 0.84
N LYS A 7 21.68 -7.41 1.85
CA LYS A 7 21.68 -8.88 1.96
C LYS A 7 20.37 -9.47 1.44
N TRP A 8 20.39 -9.99 0.21
CA TRP A 8 19.24 -10.68 -0.38
C TRP A 8 19.00 -12.07 0.23
N GLY A 9 17.78 -12.60 0.07
CA GLY A 9 17.40 -13.92 0.59
C GLY A 9 17.26 -13.98 2.12
N LYS A 10 17.32 -12.84 2.82
CA LYS A 10 17.21 -12.73 4.28
C LYS A 10 15.79 -12.40 4.70
N ARG A 11 14.98 -13.42 4.98
CA ARG A 11 13.63 -13.25 5.54
C ARG A 11 13.69 -13.32 7.06
N LEU A 12 13.41 -12.21 7.74
CA LEU A 12 13.41 -12.11 9.20
C LEU A 12 12.33 -13.02 9.80
N VAL A 13 12.67 -13.74 10.88
CA VAL A 13 11.71 -14.59 11.60
C VAL A 13 11.66 -14.29 13.10
N LYS A 14 12.75 -13.77 13.67
CA LYS A 14 12.85 -13.48 15.10
C LYS A 14 13.76 -12.29 15.36
N ILE A 15 13.40 -11.50 16.36
CA ILE A 15 14.26 -10.49 16.95
C ILE A 15 14.35 -10.70 18.46
N GLU A 16 15.51 -10.40 19.03
CA GLU A 16 15.78 -10.56 20.45
C GLU A 16 16.60 -9.36 20.93
N LYS A 17 16.15 -8.72 22.03
CA LYS A 17 16.95 -7.72 22.73
C LYS A 17 18.11 -8.41 23.43
N ILE A 18 19.32 -7.93 23.18
CA ILE A 18 20.56 -8.43 23.80
C ILE A 18 21.29 -7.29 24.50
N GLU A 19 22.31 -7.62 25.28
CA GLU A 19 23.19 -6.59 25.84
C GLU A 19 23.86 -5.78 24.70
N GLY A 20 23.67 -4.46 24.71
CA GLY A 20 24.25 -3.56 23.73
C GLY A 20 23.57 -3.50 22.34
N GLY A 21 22.43 -4.17 22.13
CA GLY A 21 21.71 -4.07 20.87
C GLY A 21 20.60 -5.11 20.65
N ILE A 22 20.42 -5.52 19.40
CA ILE A 22 19.40 -6.45 18.94
C ILE A 22 20.04 -7.52 18.06
N ARG A 23 19.62 -8.77 18.26
CA ARG A 23 19.90 -9.89 17.36
C ARG A 23 18.69 -10.14 16.47
N ALA A 24 18.94 -10.28 15.17
CA ALA A 24 17.95 -10.67 14.17
C ALA A 24 18.30 -12.04 13.61
N GLU A 25 17.31 -12.93 13.51
CA GLU A 25 17.43 -14.29 12.96
C GLU A 25 16.57 -14.43 11.71
N PHE A 26 17.10 -15.13 10.71
CA PHE A 26 16.49 -15.29 9.39
C PHE A 26 16.09 -16.74 9.10
N THR A 27 15.24 -16.96 8.11
CA THR A 27 14.73 -18.29 7.73
C THR A 27 15.82 -19.30 7.35
N ASP A 28 17.00 -18.85 6.94
CA ASP A 28 18.14 -19.70 6.60
C ASP A 28 19.00 -20.09 7.82
N GLY A 29 18.54 -19.74 9.04
CA GLY A 29 19.24 -19.98 10.30
C GLY A 29 20.39 -19.02 10.59
N SER A 30 20.70 -18.09 9.67
CA SER A 30 21.71 -17.07 9.92
C SER A 30 21.21 -15.99 10.87
N THR A 31 22.14 -15.30 11.53
CA THR A 31 21.83 -14.18 12.43
C THR A 31 22.70 -12.97 12.12
N THR A 32 22.20 -11.78 12.46
CA THR A 32 23.00 -10.56 12.53
C THR A 32 22.76 -9.82 13.84
N VAL A 33 23.70 -8.97 14.23
CA VAL A 33 23.61 -8.13 15.43
C VAL A 33 23.80 -6.67 15.02
N GLY A 34 22.95 -5.80 15.56
CA GLY A 34 23.03 -4.35 15.35
C GLY A 34 22.64 -3.57 16.60
N LYS A 35 23.05 -2.30 16.67
CA LYS A 35 22.67 -1.39 17.76
C LYS A 35 21.20 -0.95 17.67
N THR A 36 20.71 -0.78 16.43
CA THR A 36 19.36 -0.33 16.12
C THR A 36 18.75 -1.23 15.06
N LEU A 37 17.47 -1.55 15.21
CA LEU A 37 16.67 -2.28 14.21
C LEU A 37 15.50 -1.41 13.74
N VAL A 38 15.33 -1.30 12.43
CA VAL A 38 14.21 -0.57 11.82
C VAL A 38 13.35 -1.54 11.05
N GLY A 39 12.09 -1.70 11.47
CA GLY A 39 11.09 -2.45 10.73
C GLY A 39 10.59 -1.65 9.54
N ALA A 40 11.10 -1.98 8.35
CA ALA A 40 10.64 -1.48 7.05
C ALA A 40 10.08 -2.63 6.19
N ASP A 41 9.55 -3.67 6.84
CA ASP A 41 9.19 -4.98 6.28
C ASP A 41 7.70 -5.09 5.89
N GLY A 42 7.06 -3.94 5.67
CA GLY A 42 5.76 -3.84 5.03
C GLY A 42 4.56 -4.22 5.91
N SER A 43 3.40 -4.36 5.26
CA SER A 43 2.11 -4.53 5.93
C SER A 43 2.01 -5.79 6.78
N THR A 44 2.82 -6.83 6.52
CA THR A 44 2.84 -8.08 7.31
C THR A 44 4.02 -8.16 8.28
N SER A 45 4.59 -7.01 8.62
CA SER A 45 5.80 -6.83 9.43
C SER A 45 5.94 -7.84 10.56
N VAL A 46 7.07 -8.55 10.55
CA VAL A 46 7.52 -9.40 11.64
C VAL A 46 7.96 -8.53 12.81
N VAL A 47 8.67 -7.43 12.54
CA VAL A 47 9.16 -6.50 13.58
C VAL A 47 8.00 -5.93 14.39
N ARG A 48 6.91 -5.51 13.72
CA ARG A 48 5.70 -5.01 14.40
C ARG A 48 5.12 -6.03 15.37
N LYS A 49 5.12 -7.32 15.03
CA LYS A 49 4.60 -8.38 15.92
C LYS A 49 5.37 -8.46 17.25
N PHE A 50 6.66 -8.17 17.22
CA PHE A 50 7.49 -8.16 18.43
C PHE A 50 7.33 -6.88 19.26
N LEU A 51 7.19 -5.71 18.62
CA LEU A 51 7.03 -4.44 19.34
C LEU A 51 5.60 -4.20 19.85
N ALA A 52 4.60 -4.72 19.13
CA ALA A 52 3.18 -4.55 19.40
C ALA A 52 2.45 -5.90 19.52
N PRO A 53 2.87 -6.81 20.42
CA PRO A 53 2.38 -8.20 20.43
C PRO A 53 0.87 -8.32 20.64
N THR A 54 0.22 -7.34 21.27
CA THR A 54 -1.22 -7.33 21.53
C THR A 54 -2.02 -6.46 20.57
N THR A 55 -1.36 -5.66 19.72
CA THR A 55 -2.02 -4.64 18.88
C THR A 55 -1.56 -4.66 17.43
N HIS A 56 -0.70 -5.60 17.01
CA HIS A 56 -0.14 -5.68 15.65
C HIS A 56 -1.12 -6.19 14.57
N GLU A 57 -2.28 -6.68 14.97
CA GLU A 57 -3.27 -7.29 14.08
C GLU A 57 -3.80 -6.28 13.06
N LEU A 58 -3.80 -6.69 11.80
CA LEU A 58 -4.32 -5.88 10.71
C LEU A 58 -5.85 -5.88 10.74
N HIS A 59 -6.44 -4.70 10.58
CA HIS A 59 -7.87 -4.57 10.38
C HIS A 59 -8.19 -4.76 8.89
N ARG A 60 -8.99 -5.79 8.58
CA ARG A 60 -9.45 -6.07 7.20
C ARG A 60 -10.69 -5.25 6.90
N LEU A 61 -10.65 -4.47 5.81
CA LEU A 61 -11.82 -3.75 5.35
C LEU A 61 -12.81 -4.71 4.66
N PRO A 62 -14.13 -4.48 4.76
CA PRO A 62 -15.16 -5.25 4.05
C PRO A 62 -15.24 -4.81 2.58
N ILE A 63 -14.09 -4.79 1.89
CA ILE A 63 -13.97 -4.40 0.50
C ILE A 63 -13.24 -5.52 -0.25
N ASN A 64 -13.91 -6.06 -1.26
CA ASN A 64 -13.33 -7.02 -2.19
C ASN A 64 -12.56 -6.28 -3.27
N ALA A 65 -11.45 -6.86 -3.71
CA ALA A 65 -10.59 -6.24 -4.70
C ALA A 65 -9.87 -7.28 -5.56
N VAL A 66 -9.84 -7.03 -6.87
CA VAL A 66 -9.06 -7.81 -7.84
C VAL A 66 -8.32 -6.85 -8.77
N GLY A 67 -7.10 -7.20 -9.14
CA GLY A 67 -6.29 -6.39 -10.04
C GLY A 67 -5.39 -7.23 -10.92
N CYS A 68 -5.01 -6.68 -12.06
CA CYS A 68 -3.99 -7.26 -12.93
C CYS A 68 -3.19 -6.17 -13.63
N ALA A 69 -2.00 -6.54 -14.10
CA ALA A 69 -1.28 -5.75 -15.08
C ALA A 69 -1.82 -6.10 -16.47
N VAL A 70 -2.04 -5.09 -17.30
CA VAL A 70 -2.53 -5.26 -18.67
C VAL A 70 -1.48 -4.74 -19.66
N THR A 71 -1.31 -5.47 -20.76
CA THR A 71 -0.49 -5.06 -21.88
C THR A 71 -1.37 -4.29 -22.85
N MET A 72 -0.96 -3.08 -23.24
CA MET A 72 -1.77 -2.19 -24.06
C MET A 72 -1.01 -1.72 -25.30
N SER A 73 -1.75 -1.59 -26.41
CA SER A 73 -1.23 -0.89 -27.59
C SER A 73 -1.14 0.61 -27.34
N GLU A 74 -0.35 1.29 -28.17
CA GLU A 74 -0.26 2.75 -28.14
C GLU A 74 -1.62 3.41 -28.38
N GLU A 75 -2.43 2.87 -29.30
CA GLU A 75 -3.79 3.35 -29.57
C GLU A 75 -4.71 3.21 -28.34
N GLN A 76 -4.62 2.09 -27.62
CA GLN A 76 -5.38 1.88 -26.39
C GLN A 76 -4.99 2.89 -25.31
N VAL A 77 -3.69 3.12 -25.09
CA VAL A 77 -3.22 4.08 -24.09
C VAL A 77 -3.55 5.52 -24.49
N ASN A 78 -3.39 5.89 -25.75
CA ASN A 78 -3.68 7.24 -26.23
C ASN A 78 -5.15 7.62 -26.07
N TYR A 79 -6.07 6.65 -26.11
CA TYR A 79 -7.46 6.91 -25.75
C TYR A 79 -7.58 7.45 -24.32
N PHE A 80 -7.00 6.76 -23.32
CA PHE A 80 -7.07 7.23 -21.93
C PHE A 80 -6.37 8.57 -21.75
N LYS A 81 -5.20 8.73 -22.38
CA LYS A 81 -4.45 9.98 -22.28
C LYS A 81 -5.21 11.19 -22.81
N ASN A 82 -5.97 11.01 -23.89
CA ASN A 82 -6.64 12.10 -24.58
C ASN A 82 -8.08 12.33 -24.08
N HIS A 83 -8.71 11.33 -23.46
CA HIS A 83 -10.14 11.38 -23.12
C HIS A 83 -10.47 11.13 -21.64
N VAL A 84 -9.52 10.66 -20.84
CA VAL A 84 -9.75 10.34 -19.41
C VAL A 84 -8.73 11.06 -18.54
N ASP A 85 -7.48 10.59 -18.51
CA ASP A 85 -6.35 11.21 -17.83
C ASP A 85 -5.03 10.67 -18.40
N PRO A 86 -3.99 11.51 -18.57
CA PRO A 86 -2.70 11.11 -19.13
C PRO A 86 -1.90 10.07 -18.32
N LEU A 87 -2.15 9.93 -17.02
CA LEU A 87 -1.34 9.12 -16.11
C LEU A 87 -2.14 8.07 -15.36
N TYR A 88 -3.26 8.47 -14.75
CA TYR A 88 -4.09 7.58 -13.94
C TYR A 88 -5.50 8.14 -13.78
N PHE A 89 -6.47 7.26 -13.54
CA PHE A 89 -7.79 7.69 -13.11
C PHE A 89 -8.40 6.73 -12.12
N MET A 90 -9.33 7.28 -11.34
CA MET A 90 -10.14 6.57 -10.37
C MET A 90 -11.60 6.89 -10.68
N GLY A 91 -12.48 5.91 -10.52
CA GLY A 91 -13.90 6.13 -10.80
C GLY A 91 -14.78 5.09 -10.16
N THR A 92 -16.07 5.40 -10.06
CA THR A 92 -17.08 4.51 -9.49
C THR A 92 -18.19 4.32 -10.51
N HIS A 93 -18.55 3.08 -10.77
CA HIS A 93 -19.65 2.78 -11.69
C HIS A 93 -20.99 3.16 -11.03
N PRO A 94 -21.88 3.94 -11.70
CA PRO A 94 -23.05 4.53 -11.08
C PRO A 94 -24.13 3.55 -10.61
N GLU A 95 -24.19 2.36 -11.20
CA GLU A 95 -25.24 1.38 -10.89
C GLU A 95 -24.75 0.25 -9.97
N THR A 96 -23.44 0.00 -9.93
CA THR A 96 -22.88 -1.18 -9.26
C THR A 96 -21.97 -0.82 -8.10
N ASP A 97 -21.70 0.47 -7.89
CA ASP A 97 -20.75 1.00 -6.91
C ASP A 97 -19.35 0.35 -6.99
N THR A 98 -19.05 -0.29 -8.11
CA THR A 98 -17.74 -0.88 -8.36
C THR A 98 -16.77 0.26 -8.64
N PHE A 99 -15.72 0.31 -7.85
CA PHE A 99 -14.62 1.23 -8.00
C PHE A 99 -13.61 0.69 -9.01
N VAL A 100 -13.06 1.56 -9.85
CA VAL A 100 -11.93 1.29 -10.75
C VAL A 100 -10.76 2.20 -10.39
N PHE A 101 -9.57 1.62 -10.35
CA PHE A 101 -8.31 2.34 -10.46
C PHE A 101 -7.58 1.85 -11.70
N TRP A 102 -7.11 2.80 -12.51
CA TRP A 102 -6.26 2.53 -13.65
C TRP A 102 -5.06 3.46 -13.60
N SER A 103 -3.86 2.93 -13.87
CA SER A 103 -2.67 3.77 -14.06
C SER A 103 -1.67 3.12 -15.00
N LEU A 104 -0.84 3.95 -15.64
CA LEU A 104 0.35 3.46 -16.34
C LEU A 104 1.37 2.90 -15.33
N LEU A 105 1.96 1.75 -15.68
CA LEU A 105 3.07 1.13 -14.96
C LEU A 105 4.39 1.34 -15.68
N ASP A 106 4.39 1.25 -17.00
CA ASP A 106 5.58 1.38 -17.82
C ASP A 106 5.23 1.99 -19.18
N THR A 107 6.10 2.89 -19.65
CA THR A 107 6.00 3.54 -20.95
C THR A 107 7.16 3.07 -21.81
N PRO A 108 6.90 2.57 -23.03
CA PRO A 108 7.96 2.07 -23.90
C PRO A 108 8.95 3.18 -24.23
N THR A 109 10.24 2.90 -24.04
CA THR A 109 11.35 3.80 -24.39
C THR A 109 11.81 3.65 -25.85
N SER A 110 11.23 2.68 -26.58
CA SER A 110 11.53 2.41 -27.99
C SER A 110 10.24 2.08 -28.75
N PRO A 111 10.12 2.47 -30.03
CA PRO A 111 8.94 2.17 -30.85
C PRO A 111 8.63 0.68 -30.92
N GLY A 112 7.34 0.34 -30.93
CA GLY A 112 6.86 -1.05 -31.11
C GLY A 112 6.85 -1.91 -29.84
N ARG A 113 7.36 -1.42 -28.70
CA ARG A 113 7.11 -2.09 -27.41
C ARG A 113 5.73 -1.72 -26.86
N PRO A 114 5.00 -2.67 -26.26
CA PRO A 114 3.70 -2.37 -25.70
C PRO A 114 3.83 -1.55 -24.41
N TYR A 115 2.78 -0.81 -24.11
CA TYR A 115 2.62 -0.16 -22.81
C TYR A 115 2.20 -1.19 -21.77
N ARG A 116 2.51 -0.91 -20.50
CA ARG A 116 1.94 -1.65 -19.37
C ARG A 116 1.13 -0.71 -18.51
N ALA A 117 -0.09 -1.10 -18.20
CA ALA A 117 -0.93 -0.44 -17.22
C ALA A 117 -1.32 -1.43 -16.12
N GLN A 118 -1.85 -0.92 -15.02
CA GLN A 118 -2.59 -1.72 -14.06
C GLN A 118 -4.05 -1.32 -14.09
N VAL A 119 -4.92 -2.32 -13.96
CA VAL A 119 -6.35 -2.14 -13.76
C VAL A 119 -6.73 -2.87 -12.50
N TYR A 120 -7.49 -2.19 -11.66
CA TYR A 120 -7.90 -2.66 -10.36
C TYR A 120 -9.38 -2.36 -10.18
N PHE A 121 -10.16 -3.37 -9.81
CA PHE A 121 -11.57 -3.22 -9.48
C PHE A 121 -11.80 -3.60 -8.02
N SER A 122 -12.58 -2.79 -7.30
CA SER A 122 -13.01 -3.11 -5.94
C SER A 122 -14.48 -2.77 -5.69
N TRP A 123 -15.10 -3.44 -4.73
CA TRP A 123 -16.50 -3.26 -4.36
C TRP A 123 -16.70 -3.63 -2.88
N LEU A 124 -17.73 -3.07 -2.24
CA LEU A 124 -18.10 -3.48 -0.88
C LEU A 124 -18.46 -4.97 -0.88
N ALA A 125 -17.94 -5.70 0.10
CA ALA A 125 -18.17 -7.13 0.22
C ALA A 125 -19.64 -7.41 0.59
N SER A 126 -20.20 -8.47 0.01
CA SER A 126 -21.54 -8.98 0.30
C SER A 126 -21.54 -10.50 0.39
N ASP A 127 -22.59 -11.08 0.96
CA ASP A 127 -22.74 -12.54 1.08
C ASP A 127 -22.72 -13.26 -0.27
N ALA A 128 -23.17 -12.58 -1.34
CA ALA A 128 -23.15 -13.10 -2.71
C ALA A 128 -21.71 -13.32 -3.24
N ASP A 129 -20.71 -12.63 -2.69
CA ASP A 129 -19.33 -12.74 -3.17
C ASP A 129 -18.69 -14.09 -2.85
N ALA A 130 -19.23 -14.85 -1.88
CA ALA A 130 -18.75 -16.19 -1.58
C ALA A 130 -18.87 -17.14 -2.79
N GLU A 131 -19.94 -17.00 -3.57
CA GLU A 131 -20.12 -17.75 -4.82
C GLU A 131 -19.27 -17.16 -5.96
N LEU A 132 -19.18 -15.83 -6.02
CA LEU A 132 -18.37 -15.12 -7.01
C LEU A 132 -16.91 -15.62 -7.01
N PHE A 133 -16.31 -15.75 -5.82
CA PHE A 133 -14.91 -16.20 -5.69
C PHE A 133 -14.69 -17.71 -5.86
N LYS A 134 -15.72 -18.51 -6.14
CA LYS A 134 -15.54 -19.91 -6.58
C LYS A 134 -15.14 -20.00 -8.06
N GLN A 135 -15.35 -18.93 -8.81
CA GLN A 135 -14.98 -18.82 -10.22
C GLN A 135 -13.49 -18.46 -10.36
N PRO A 136 -12.85 -18.72 -11.52
CA PRO A 136 -11.53 -18.20 -11.81
C PRO A 136 -11.48 -16.67 -11.63
N LEU A 137 -10.40 -16.14 -11.02
CA LEU A 137 -10.30 -14.70 -10.74
C LEU A 137 -10.37 -13.84 -12.00
N LEU A 138 -9.94 -14.36 -13.15
CA LEU A 138 -10.10 -13.68 -14.44
C LEU A 138 -11.57 -13.46 -14.79
N GLU A 139 -12.45 -14.44 -14.53
CA GLU A 139 -13.89 -14.29 -14.78
C GLU A 139 -14.52 -13.29 -13.81
N VAL A 140 -14.12 -13.31 -12.54
CA VAL A 140 -14.55 -12.29 -11.56
C VAL A 140 -14.13 -10.89 -12.01
N PHE A 141 -12.88 -10.74 -12.45
CA PHE A 141 -12.34 -9.49 -12.97
C PHE A 141 -13.12 -9.02 -14.22
N LYS A 142 -13.39 -9.94 -15.16
CA LYS A 142 -14.17 -9.65 -16.36
C LYS A 142 -15.59 -9.19 -16.02
N GLN A 143 -16.26 -9.89 -15.12
CA GLN A 143 -17.61 -9.52 -14.66
C GLN A 143 -17.67 -8.14 -14.01
N LYS A 144 -16.67 -7.78 -13.21
CA LYS A 144 -16.61 -6.46 -12.54
C LYS A 144 -16.20 -5.33 -13.48
N GLY A 145 -15.40 -5.62 -14.50
CA GLY A 145 -14.94 -4.63 -15.48
C GLY A 145 -15.92 -4.33 -16.62
N ARG A 146 -16.72 -5.31 -17.08
CA ARG A 146 -17.65 -5.16 -18.21
C ARG A 146 -18.68 -4.01 -18.09
N PRO A 147 -19.25 -3.71 -16.91
CA PRO A 147 -20.22 -2.62 -16.78
C PRO A 147 -19.65 -1.23 -17.11
N PHE A 148 -18.34 -1.03 -16.95
CA PHE A 148 -17.70 0.25 -17.26
C PHE A 148 -17.82 0.63 -18.76
N PHE A 149 -17.40 1.86 -19.07
CA PHE A 149 -17.45 2.45 -20.40
C PHE A 149 -16.81 1.54 -21.47
N PRO A 150 -17.25 1.63 -22.75
CA PRO A 150 -16.92 0.66 -23.79
C PRO A 150 -15.42 0.34 -23.91
N ARG A 151 -14.54 1.34 -23.84
CA ARG A 151 -13.09 1.10 -23.96
C ARG A 151 -12.51 0.27 -22.80
N MET A 152 -13.02 0.43 -21.58
CA MET A 152 -12.62 -0.41 -20.44
C MET A 152 -13.14 -1.84 -20.64
N ARG A 153 -14.38 -2.00 -21.09
CA ARG A 153 -14.96 -3.31 -21.42
C ARG A 153 -14.14 -4.04 -22.48
N ASP A 154 -13.78 -3.37 -23.57
CA ASP A 154 -12.98 -3.96 -24.65
C ASP A 154 -11.61 -4.47 -24.15
N ILE A 155 -10.96 -3.72 -23.25
CA ILE A 155 -9.69 -4.14 -22.63
C ILE A 155 -9.89 -5.39 -21.80
N VAL A 156 -10.93 -5.39 -20.96
CA VAL A 156 -11.25 -6.48 -20.06
C VAL A 156 -11.62 -7.76 -20.83
N ASP A 157 -12.41 -7.64 -21.90
CA ASP A 157 -12.82 -8.78 -22.74
C ASP A 157 -11.68 -9.32 -23.61
N SER A 158 -10.73 -8.47 -24.01
CA SER A 158 -9.55 -8.87 -24.78
C SER A 158 -8.42 -9.48 -23.95
N LEU A 159 -8.56 -9.55 -22.61
CA LEU A 159 -7.55 -10.18 -21.76
C LEU A 159 -7.37 -11.66 -22.09
N PRO A 160 -6.12 -12.11 -22.37
CA PRO A 160 -5.78 -13.51 -22.58
C PRO A 160 -6.24 -14.40 -21.42
N ASP A 161 -6.58 -15.65 -21.72
CA ASP A 161 -7.06 -16.62 -20.72
C ASP A 161 -6.00 -16.97 -19.65
N ASP A 162 -4.72 -16.76 -19.97
CA ASP A 162 -3.58 -16.94 -19.05
C ASP A 162 -3.24 -15.67 -18.25
N THR A 163 -4.06 -14.62 -18.34
CA THR A 163 -3.88 -13.38 -17.57
C THR A 163 -3.93 -13.67 -16.07
N VAL A 164 -2.86 -13.32 -15.37
CA VAL A 164 -2.77 -13.47 -13.92
C VAL A 164 -3.51 -12.33 -13.23
N VAL A 165 -4.68 -12.64 -12.67
CA VAL A 165 -5.44 -11.73 -11.79
C VAL A 165 -5.13 -12.06 -10.33
N THR A 166 -4.89 -11.02 -9.54
CA THR A 166 -4.60 -11.13 -8.10
C THR A 166 -5.79 -10.61 -7.28
N LYS A 167 -6.21 -11.38 -6.27
CA LYS A 167 -7.10 -10.87 -5.22
C LYS A 167 -6.28 -10.04 -4.23
N VAL A 168 -6.65 -8.78 -4.05
CA VAL A 168 -5.94 -7.86 -3.16
C VAL A 168 -6.63 -7.86 -1.79
N ASN A 169 -5.85 -8.08 -0.74
CA ASN A 169 -6.37 -7.98 0.63
C ASN A 169 -6.25 -6.51 1.09
N LEU A 170 -7.39 -5.85 1.23
CA LEU A 170 -7.43 -4.48 1.74
C LEU A 170 -7.45 -4.51 3.26
N VAL A 171 -6.31 -4.16 3.82
CA VAL A 171 -6.03 -4.16 5.25
C VAL A 171 -5.44 -2.82 5.62
N ASP A 172 -5.66 -2.42 6.86
CA ASP A 172 -5.01 -1.26 7.43
C ASP A 172 -4.63 -1.48 8.89
N TRP A 173 -3.79 -0.57 9.38
CA TRP A 173 -3.30 -0.56 10.73
C TRP A 173 -2.97 0.87 11.15
N PRO A 174 -3.92 1.58 11.78
CA PRO A 174 -3.63 2.89 12.36
C PRO A 174 -2.48 2.76 13.34
N SER A 175 -1.43 3.56 13.19
CA SER A 175 -0.25 3.47 14.05
C SER A 175 -0.65 3.52 15.53
N VAL A 176 -0.12 2.64 16.38
CA VAL A 176 -0.41 2.58 17.83
C VAL A 176 0.84 2.93 18.64
N GLU A 177 0.73 2.92 19.96
CA GLU A 177 1.90 2.92 20.85
C GLU A 177 2.49 1.51 20.91
N TRP A 178 3.82 1.41 20.95
CA TRP A 178 4.55 0.14 21.12
C TRP A 178 5.77 0.34 22.02
N ASP A 179 6.31 -0.75 22.55
CA ASP A 179 7.58 -0.72 23.26
C ASP A 179 8.73 -0.73 22.25
N ASN A 180 9.39 0.41 22.09
CA ASN A 180 10.53 0.62 21.17
C ASN A 180 11.87 0.10 21.74
N TRP A 181 11.83 -0.59 22.88
CA TRP A 181 13.00 -1.17 23.55
C TRP A 181 14.08 -0.13 23.88
N ASN A 182 13.67 1.02 24.41
CA ASN A 182 14.55 2.16 24.72
C ASN A 182 15.24 2.73 23.47
N GLY A 183 14.48 2.87 22.38
CA GLY A 183 14.97 3.40 21.09
C GLY A 183 15.86 2.45 20.29
N THR A 184 16.06 1.21 20.75
CA THR A 184 16.84 0.23 19.97
C THR A 184 16.05 -0.33 18.79
N CYS A 185 14.71 -0.28 18.82
CA CYS A 185 13.88 -0.78 17.73
C CYS A 185 12.74 0.19 17.39
N THR A 186 12.47 0.42 16.10
CA THR A 186 11.30 1.20 15.67
C THR A 186 10.76 0.71 14.32
N LEU A 187 9.70 1.34 13.81
CA LEU A 187 8.99 0.97 12.57
C LEU A 187 8.85 2.18 11.64
N ILE A 188 8.85 1.93 10.32
CA ILE A 188 8.56 2.93 9.28
C ILE A 188 7.61 2.38 8.22
N GLY A 189 6.97 3.26 7.45
CA GLY A 189 6.12 2.89 6.32
C GLY A 189 4.98 1.94 6.71
N ASP A 190 4.63 1.00 5.83
CA ASP A 190 3.55 0.04 6.07
C ASP A 190 3.76 -0.85 7.31
N ALA A 191 4.99 -0.99 7.81
CA ALA A 191 5.24 -1.67 9.07
C ALA A 191 4.69 -0.86 10.25
N ALA A 192 4.74 0.47 10.19
CA ALA A 192 4.27 1.40 11.22
C ALA A 192 2.82 1.89 11.02
N HIS A 193 2.31 1.90 9.78
CA HIS A 193 1.03 2.51 9.44
C HIS A 193 0.44 2.05 8.11
N CYS A 194 0.34 0.73 7.92
CA CYS A 194 -0.31 0.15 6.76
C CYS A 194 -1.67 0.82 6.49
N MET A 195 -1.87 1.30 5.26
CA MET A 195 -3.10 1.97 4.82
C MET A 195 -3.54 1.44 3.46
N VAL A 196 -4.85 1.53 3.21
CA VAL A 196 -5.42 1.18 1.91
C VAL A 196 -5.11 2.24 0.84
N ILE A 197 -5.07 1.82 -0.42
CA ILE A 197 -4.54 2.61 -1.54
C ILE A 197 -5.37 3.84 -1.92
N TYR A 198 -6.58 3.98 -1.39
CA TYR A 198 -7.56 4.93 -1.92
C TYR A 198 -7.08 6.38 -1.87
N ARG A 199 -6.16 6.78 -0.98
CA ARG A 199 -5.57 8.14 -1.04
C ARG A 199 -4.24 8.23 -1.79
N GLY A 200 -3.66 7.12 -2.23
CA GLY A 200 -2.35 7.09 -2.89
C GLY A 200 -1.19 7.57 -2.02
N GLU A 201 -1.35 7.60 -0.69
CA GLU A 201 -0.42 8.29 0.21
C GLU A 201 0.70 7.40 0.79
N GLY A 202 0.52 6.07 0.85
CA GLY A 202 1.37 5.18 1.66
C GLY A 202 2.89 5.34 1.43
N VAL A 203 3.33 5.34 0.17
CA VAL A 203 4.76 5.51 -0.17
C VAL A 203 5.29 6.88 0.24
N ASN A 204 4.49 7.94 0.08
CA ASN A 204 4.89 9.29 0.50
C ASN A 204 5.12 9.35 2.02
N HIS A 205 4.25 8.71 2.80
CA HIS A 205 4.45 8.62 4.26
C HIS A 205 5.70 7.81 4.61
N ALA A 206 5.97 6.70 3.92
CA ALA A 206 7.17 5.90 4.13
C ALA A 206 8.48 6.65 3.79
N ILE A 207 8.47 7.49 2.75
CA ILE A 207 9.62 8.34 2.39
C ILE A 207 9.86 9.39 3.48
N VAL A 208 8.81 10.06 3.95
CA VAL A 208 8.92 11.05 5.05
C VAL A 208 9.49 10.38 6.30
N ASP A 209 9.03 9.18 6.63
CA ASP A 209 9.57 8.42 7.77
C ASP A 209 11.05 8.11 7.61
N ALA A 210 11.47 7.63 6.43
CA ALA A 210 12.87 7.29 6.17
C ALA A 210 13.78 8.51 6.32
N CYS A 211 13.35 9.68 5.80
CA CYS A 211 14.09 10.93 5.96
C CYS A 211 14.19 11.36 7.43
N GLN A 212 13.06 11.39 8.15
CA GLN A 212 13.05 11.79 9.57
C GLN A 212 13.85 10.82 10.45
N LEU A 213 13.79 9.52 10.14
CA LEU A 213 14.51 8.51 10.89
C LEU A 213 16.02 8.55 10.62
N ALA A 214 16.46 8.93 9.42
CA ALA A 214 17.87 9.14 9.13
C ALA A 214 18.46 10.25 10.03
N ASP A 215 17.77 11.39 10.14
CA ASP A 215 18.15 12.48 11.04
C ASP A 215 18.12 12.05 12.52
N THR A 216 17.12 11.26 12.89
CA THR A 216 16.97 10.68 14.24
C THR A 216 18.16 9.81 14.62
N ILE A 217 18.53 8.87 13.74
CA ILE A 217 19.67 7.96 13.98
C ILE A 217 20.97 8.76 14.03
N LYS A 218 21.15 9.76 13.17
CA LYS A 218 22.31 10.63 13.18
C LYS A 218 22.44 11.39 14.51
N SER A 219 21.37 12.03 14.97
CA SER A 219 21.36 12.75 16.25
C SER A 219 21.70 11.84 17.45
N GLY A 220 21.19 10.61 17.46
CA GLY A 220 21.53 9.61 18.47
C GLY A 220 22.98 9.09 18.38
N ALA A 221 23.53 9.01 17.17
CA ALA A 221 24.91 8.56 16.93
C ALA A 221 25.96 9.63 17.24
N ASP A 222 25.66 10.89 16.91
CA ASP A 222 26.53 12.05 17.18
C ASP A 222 26.52 12.44 18.68
N GLY A 223 25.56 11.92 19.45
CA GLY A 223 25.45 12.14 20.90
C GLY A 223 24.69 13.40 21.28
N ASP A 224 24.03 14.06 20.33
CA ASP A 224 23.18 15.24 20.58
C ASP A 224 21.99 14.90 21.49
N LYS A 225 21.47 13.67 21.35
CA LYS A 225 20.39 13.09 22.16
C LYS A 225 20.70 11.64 22.46
N SER A 226 20.08 11.09 23.51
CA SER A 226 20.05 9.64 23.65
C SER A 226 19.24 9.01 22.50
N MET A 227 19.58 7.79 22.09
CA MET A 227 18.81 7.10 21.03
C MET A 227 17.34 6.89 21.44
N ASP A 228 17.06 6.66 22.73
CA ASP A 228 15.69 6.54 23.24
C ASP A 228 14.91 7.85 23.04
N ASP A 229 15.49 8.99 23.42
CA ASP A 229 14.84 10.29 23.26
C ASP A 229 14.63 10.63 21.78
N ALA A 230 15.63 10.39 20.93
CA ALA A 230 15.55 10.66 19.51
C ALA A 230 14.44 9.83 18.84
N VAL A 231 14.38 8.52 19.10
CA VAL A 231 13.34 7.64 18.54
C VAL A 231 11.96 7.99 19.08
N ARG A 232 11.82 8.32 20.37
CA ARG A 232 10.55 8.78 20.94
C ARG A 232 10.03 10.05 20.27
N GLU A 233 10.92 10.99 19.97
CA GLU A 233 10.56 12.21 19.27
C GLU A 233 10.09 11.94 17.83
N TYR A 234 10.81 11.09 17.10
CA TYR A 234 10.39 10.61 15.79
C TYR A 234 8.99 9.98 15.84
N GLU A 235 8.77 9.02 16.74
CA GLU A 235 7.49 8.30 16.86
C GLU A 235 6.34 9.25 17.24
N LYS A 236 6.61 10.23 18.12
CA LYS A 236 5.63 11.27 18.51
C LYS A 236 5.19 12.13 17.33
N GLN A 237 6.07 12.39 16.37
CA GLN A 237 5.75 13.15 15.16
C GLN A 237 5.06 12.28 14.09
N MET A 238 5.54 11.06 13.89
CA MET A 238 5.02 10.15 12.87
C MET A 238 3.61 9.67 13.20
N ARG A 239 3.33 9.25 14.45
CA ARG A 239 2.06 8.60 14.82
C ARG A 239 0.81 9.42 14.48
N PRO A 240 0.70 10.72 14.81
CA PRO A 240 -0.50 11.51 14.49
C PRO A 240 -0.76 11.59 12.98
N ARG A 241 0.28 11.89 12.19
CA ARG A 241 0.21 11.97 10.72
C ARG A 241 -0.22 10.62 10.13
N ALA A 242 0.41 9.54 10.59
CA ALA A 242 0.13 8.18 10.15
C ALA A 242 -1.30 7.72 10.49
N ARG A 243 -1.75 7.93 11.74
CA ARG A 243 -3.12 7.60 12.18
C ARG A 243 -4.17 8.27 11.32
N GLU A 244 -3.97 9.56 11.02
CA GLU A 244 -4.90 10.33 10.21
C GLU A 244 -4.94 9.84 8.77
N ALA A 245 -3.78 9.58 8.17
CA ALA A 245 -3.71 9.04 6.80
C ALA A 245 -4.37 7.67 6.67
N VAL A 246 -4.19 6.78 7.65
CA VAL A 246 -4.87 5.48 7.65
C VAL A 246 -6.39 5.65 7.72
N LYS A 247 -6.89 6.47 8.66
CA LYS A 247 -8.33 6.70 8.84
C LYS A 247 -8.99 7.33 7.62
N THR A 248 -8.37 8.38 7.08
CA THR A 248 -8.87 9.07 5.89
C THR A 248 -8.79 8.20 4.64
N SER A 249 -7.77 7.34 4.52
CA SER A 249 -7.67 6.37 3.42
C SER A 249 -8.76 5.31 3.50
N ARG A 250 -9.08 4.83 4.70
CA ARG A 250 -10.21 3.93 4.93
C ARG A 250 -11.53 4.59 4.54
N GLN A 251 -11.74 5.83 4.97
CA GLN A 251 -12.95 6.58 4.66
C GLN A 251 -13.10 6.82 3.15
N ALA A 252 -12.02 7.23 2.47
CA ALA A 252 -11.98 7.34 1.01
C ALA A 252 -12.29 6.01 0.31
N GLY A 253 -11.87 4.89 0.91
CA GLY A 253 -12.29 3.56 0.50
C GLY A 253 -13.81 3.40 0.54
N TYR A 254 -14.47 3.70 1.66
CA TYR A 254 -15.93 3.59 1.72
C TYR A 254 -16.67 4.55 0.78
N ASP A 255 -16.18 5.78 0.65
CA ASP A 255 -16.84 6.78 -0.20
C ASP A 255 -16.64 6.47 -1.70
N GLY A 256 -15.48 5.94 -2.08
CA GLY A 256 -15.22 5.48 -3.46
C GLY A 256 -16.07 4.29 -3.90
N HIS A 257 -16.73 3.59 -2.99
CA HIS A 257 -17.69 2.52 -3.31
C HIS A 257 -19.14 2.96 -3.04
N CYS A 258 -19.42 4.25 -3.21
CA CYS A 258 -20.77 4.79 -3.17
C CYS A 258 -20.87 5.96 -4.16
N TYR A 259 -21.39 5.70 -5.36
CA TYR A 259 -21.46 6.69 -6.44
C TYR A 259 -22.22 7.95 -6.01
N ALA A 260 -23.27 7.82 -5.21
CA ALA A 260 -24.03 8.97 -4.72
C ALA A 260 -23.17 9.96 -3.91
N LYS A 261 -22.17 9.47 -3.17
CA LYS A 261 -21.22 10.29 -2.42
C LYS A 261 -20.14 10.91 -3.31
N VAL A 262 -19.80 10.22 -4.40
CA VAL A 262 -18.89 10.72 -5.43
C VAL A 262 -19.52 11.88 -6.21
N ASP A 263 -20.81 11.77 -6.55
CA ASP A 263 -21.50 12.69 -7.48
C ASP A 263 -22.13 13.92 -6.81
N LYS A 264 -22.70 13.80 -5.59
CA LYS A 264 -23.59 14.83 -5.03
C LYS A 264 -23.03 15.69 -3.89
N GLU A 265 -21.90 15.32 -3.30
CA GLU A 265 -21.29 16.06 -2.17
C GLU A 265 -19.81 16.42 -2.39
N GLY A 266 -19.24 16.10 -3.55
CA GLY A 266 -17.89 16.51 -3.94
C GLY A 266 -16.77 16.09 -2.97
N SER A 267 -17.01 15.08 -2.12
CA SER A 267 -16.03 14.67 -1.11
C SER A 267 -15.02 13.68 -1.71
N PHE A 268 -14.31 14.06 -2.77
CA PHE A 268 -13.13 13.29 -3.14
C PHE A 268 -11.93 13.76 -2.32
N ALA A 269 -11.75 13.04 -1.21
CA ALA A 269 -10.46 12.88 -0.58
C ALA A 269 -9.61 11.85 -1.39
N LEU A 270 -9.65 11.88 -2.73
CA LEU A 270 -8.70 11.19 -3.62
C LEU A 270 -7.66 12.23 -4.05
N LEU A 271 -6.38 11.90 -3.86
CA LEU A 271 -5.19 12.71 -4.21
C LEU A 271 -5.43 14.20 -4.55
N GLY A 272 -5.28 15.08 -3.56
CA GLY A 272 -4.76 16.43 -3.85
C GLY A 272 -5.52 17.67 -3.37
N GLU A 273 -6.68 17.61 -2.74
CA GLU A 273 -7.30 18.82 -2.16
C GLU A 273 -7.37 18.76 -0.63
N LYS A 274 -6.63 19.66 0.02
CA LYS A 274 -7.02 20.18 1.34
C LYS A 274 -8.23 21.09 1.10
N PRO A 275 -9.29 21.03 1.92
CA PRO A 275 -10.28 22.09 1.94
C PRO A 275 -9.56 23.40 2.24
N VAL A 276 -9.81 24.43 1.42
CA VAL A 276 -9.40 25.82 1.69
C VAL A 276 -10.16 26.34 2.90
#